data_AF-A0A512D8T1-F1
#
_entry.id   AF-A0A512D8T1-F1
#
_cell.length_a   1.000
_cell.length_b   1.000
_cell.length_c   1.000
_cell.angle_alpha   90.00
_cell.angle_beta   90.00
_cell.angle_gamma   90.00
#
_symmetry.space_group_name_H-M   'P 1'
#
loop_
_entity.id
_entity.type
_entity.pdbx_description
1 polymer ?
#
loop_
_entity_poly.entity_id
_entity_poly.type
_entity_poly.pdbx_seq_one_letter_code
_entity_poly.pdbx_strand_id
1 'polypeptide(L)'
;MRGRFSRIVAATTATWQLVGGMQLTTVEPPITRTFLDQDTAVVRARQGFSPTEHGRPDAGPRTEEYRRSPALICGIDNELRTLLRLVVDCTAPVNRVLSAARCAPGEIALDPLFRRTQDPSTPGRWTNWDMIDSGCVSQEQISAAVAEAFQRLPLSPSHLSVQPPSGWTLVNADTVAFADDAEQTLPTTVLGLAVTIRAVPATFTWTFGDGSAPLVTTEPGRPWPDHTIAHRYTAEGTRTISLTTTWTATFQIGGSPEWSPVDGTAITTSAAPPVTVYEARSRLVSESAG
;
A
#
# COMPACT_ATOMS: atom_id res chain seq x y z
N MET A 1 -26.30 -54.88 -7.79
CA MET A 1 -25.04 -54.82 -7.02
C MET A 1 -24.98 -53.48 -6.30
N ARG A 2 -24.81 -53.51 -4.96
CA ARG A 2 -24.25 -52.50 -4.02
C ARG A 2 -24.37 -51.01 -4.41
N GLY A 3 -25.09 -50.13 -3.71
CA GLY A 3 -24.87 -49.65 -2.31
C GLY A 3 -24.30 -48.21 -2.38
N ARG A 4 -24.68 -47.17 -1.61
CA ARG A 4 -24.98 -46.99 -0.18
C ARG A 4 -25.83 -45.71 0.04
N PHE A 5 -26.94 -45.74 0.80
CA PHE A 5 -27.13 -45.41 2.25
C PHE A 5 -26.84 -43.94 2.63
N SER A 6 -27.54 -43.27 3.55
CA SER A 6 -28.92 -43.24 4.06
C SER A 6 -28.94 -42.16 5.14
N ARG A 7 -30.04 -41.39 5.23
CA ARG A 7 -30.35 -40.50 6.35
C ARG A 7 -30.56 -41.33 7.63
N ILE A 8 -30.10 -40.81 8.77
CA ILE A 8 -30.54 -41.29 10.09
C ILE A 8 -31.20 -40.12 10.81
N VAL A 9 -32.51 -40.24 10.99
CA VAL A 9 -33.32 -39.59 12.01
C VAL A 9 -33.51 -40.64 13.10
N ALA A 10 -33.19 -40.32 14.35
CA ALA A 10 -33.61 -41.10 15.50
C ALA A 10 -34.13 -40.13 16.57
N ALA A 11 -35.45 -40.16 16.74
CA ALA A 11 -36.16 -39.60 17.87
C ALA A 11 -36.18 -40.65 18.99
N THR A 12 -35.85 -40.23 20.20
CA THR A 12 -36.09 -41.02 21.41
C THR A 12 -36.82 -40.14 22.41
N THR A 13 -38.07 -40.51 22.68
CA THR A 13 -38.95 -39.98 23.72
C THR A 13 -38.47 -40.44 25.11
N ALA A 14 -38.43 -39.53 26.07
CA ALA A 14 -38.42 -39.85 27.49
C ALA A 14 -39.41 -38.95 28.23
N THR A 15 -40.47 -39.58 28.74
CA THR A 15 -41.54 -39.03 29.57
C THR A 15 -41.02 -38.81 30.99
N TRP A 16 -41.28 -37.64 31.60
CA TRP A 16 -41.02 -37.38 33.02
C TRP A 16 -42.32 -37.01 33.75
N GLN A 17 -42.61 -37.74 34.82
CA GLN A 17 -43.68 -37.45 35.78
C GLN A 17 -43.32 -36.21 36.60
N LEU A 18 -44.28 -35.29 36.75
CA LEU A 18 -44.20 -34.11 37.59
C LEU A 18 -44.49 -34.47 39.05
N VAL A 19 -43.52 -34.26 39.94
CA VAL A 19 -43.76 -34.04 41.37
C VAL A 19 -42.84 -32.93 41.86
N GLY A 20 -43.44 -31.87 42.39
CA GLY A 20 -42.89 -31.11 43.52
C GLY A 20 -41.82 -30.06 43.22
N GLY A 21 -42.29 -28.83 43.04
CA GLY A 21 -41.66 -27.55 43.38
C GLY A 21 -40.18 -27.53 43.76
N MET A 22 -39.33 -27.18 42.80
CA MET A 22 -38.09 -26.46 43.06
C MET A 22 -37.83 -25.56 41.85
N GLN A 23 -38.02 -24.25 42.03
CA GLN A 23 -37.63 -23.25 41.04
C GLN A 23 -36.10 -23.33 40.89
N LEU A 24 -35.63 -23.97 39.82
CA LEU A 24 -34.28 -23.77 39.33
C LEU A 24 -34.24 -22.39 38.67
N THR A 25 -34.04 -21.36 39.48
CA THR A 25 -33.44 -20.12 38.99
C THR A 25 -32.08 -20.50 38.42
N THR A 26 -31.93 -20.44 37.09
CA THR A 26 -30.62 -20.23 36.49
C THR A 26 -30.09 -18.92 37.06
N VAL A 27 -29.30 -19.02 38.12
CA VAL A 27 -28.45 -17.94 38.58
C VAL A 27 -27.44 -17.76 37.46
N GLU A 28 -27.65 -16.76 36.61
CA GLU A 28 -26.53 -16.16 35.89
C GLU A 28 -25.44 -15.88 36.93
N PRO A 29 -24.21 -16.34 36.73
CA PRO A 29 -23.15 -16.00 37.65
C PRO A 29 -23.09 -14.46 37.70
N PRO A 30 -23.00 -13.84 38.90
CA PRO A 30 -22.77 -12.42 38.97
C PRO A 30 -21.50 -12.14 38.16
N ILE A 31 -21.58 -11.21 37.19
CA ILE A 31 -20.42 -10.58 36.60
C ILE A 31 -19.72 -9.86 37.75
N THR A 32 -18.88 -10.61 38.44
CA THR A 32 -17.96 -10.08 39.43
C THR A 32 -16.90 -9.40 38.61
N ARG A 33 -16.98 -8.06 38.49
CA ARG A 33 -15.86 -7.25 38.05
C ARG A 33 -14.79 -7.32 39.15
N THR A 34 -14.02 -8.40 39.12
CA THR A 34 -12.76 -8.46 39.82
C THR A 34 -11.81 -7.59 39.02
N PHE A 35 -11.55 -6.38 39.49
CA PHE A 35 -10.40 -5.61 39.06
C PHE A 35 -9.16 -6.34 39.58
N LEU A 36 -8.67 -7.28 38.79
CA LEU A 36 -7.29 -7.72 38.85
C LEU A 36 -6.62 -7.18 37.58
N ASP A 37 -5.78 -6.20 37.86
CA ASP A 37 -4.98 -5.38 36.95
C ASP A 37 -3.92 -6.23 36.23
N GLN A 38 -4.32 -7.13 35.34
CA GLN A 38 -3.41 -7.86 34.43
C GLN A 38 -4.14 -8.30 33.16
N ASP A 39 -4.28 -7.39 32.20
CA ASP A 39 -4.42 -7.75 30.77
C ASP A 39 -3.71 -6.70 29.92
N THR A 40 -2.41 -6.52 30.17
CA THR A 40 -1.53 -6.08 29.09
C THR A 40 -1.35 -7.26 28.14
N ALA A 41 -2.12 -7.24 27.04
CA ALA A 41 -1.71 -7.94 25.84
C ALA A 41 -0.39 -7.30 25.38
N VAL A 42 0.74 -7.89 25.80
CA VAL A 42 2.02 -7.61 25.18
C VAL A 42 1.93 -8.18 23.78
N VAL A 43 1.48 -7.36 22.83
CA VAL A 43 1.83 -7.57 21.43
C VAL A 43 3.34 -7.45 21.41
N ARG A 44 4.04 -8.59 21.48
CA ARG A 44 5.46 -8.63 21.13
C ARG A 44 5.51 -8.09 19.72
N ALA A 45 5.97 -6.84 19.58
CA ALA A 45 6.47 -6.36 18.31
C ALA A 45 7.44 -7.44 17.84
N ARG A 46 7.03 -8.19 16.80
CA ARG A 46 7.99 -8.99 16.05
C ARG A 46 9.12 -8.05 15.71
N GLN A 47 10.35 -8.54 15.88
CA GLN A 47 11.58 -7.84 15.52
C GLN A 47 11.31 -6.93 14.32
N GLY A 48 11.59 -5.64 14.50
CA GLY A 48 11.35 -4.63 13.48
C GLY A 48 11.84 -5.16 12.14
N PHE A 49 10.91 -5.33 11.22
CA PHE A 49 11.27 -5.49 9.83
C PHE A 49 11.86 -4.13 9.43
N SER A 50 13.19 -4.04 9.46
CA SER A 50 13.88 -3.05 8.63
C SER A 50 13.40 -3.30 7.21
N PRO A 51 12.85 -2.30 6.49
CA PRO A 51 12.97 -2.33 5.05
C PRO A 51 14.47 -2.32 4.80
N THR A 52 15.06 -3.48 4.51
CA THR A 52 16.27 -3.50 3.70
C THR A 52 15.88 -2.86 2.38
N GLU A 53 16.06 -1.55 2.27
CA GLU A 53 16.32 -0.89 1.00
C GLU A 53 17.48 -1.66 0.36
N HIS A 54 17.14 -2.62 -0.50
CA HIS A 54 18.10 -3.23 -1.39
C HIS A 54 18.55 -2.16 -2.37
N GLY A 55 19.78 -1.68 -2.19
CA GLY A 55 20.56 -1.02 -3.24
C GLY A 55 20.52 0.50 -3.27
N ARG A 56 21.24 1.15 -2.35
CA ARG A 56 21.96 2.38 -2.67
C ARG A 56 23.34 2.38 -2.01
N PRO A 57 24.44 2.23 -2.76
CA PRO A 57 25.76 2.53 -2.25
C PRO A 57 25.89 4.06 -2.15
N ASP A 58 26.50 4.56 -1.08
CA ASP A 58 26.74 5.98 -0.75
C ASP A 58 25.58 6.80 -0.15
N ALA A 59 24.88 6.24 0.83
CA ALA A 59 24.43 7.07 1.94
C ALA A 59 25.58 7.13 2.96
N GLY A 60 26.17 8.31 3.19
CA GLY A 60 27.14 8.51 4.28
C GLY A 60 26.60 8.02 5.64
N PRO A 61 27.43 7.95 6.69
CA PRO A 61 26.99 7.45 7.97
C PRO A 61 25.74 8.21 8.44
N ARG A 62 24.67 7.47 8.76
CA ARG A 62 23.43 8.06 9.27
C ARG A 62 23.77 8.84 10.55
N THR A 63 23.62 10.16 10.49
CA THR A 63 23.87 11.07 11.63
C THR A 63 22.69 11.13 12.59
N GLU A 64 21.54 10.58 12.20
CA GLU A 64 20.31 10.58 12.99
C GLU A 64 19.60 9.23 12.91
N GLU A 65 18.91 8.88 14.00
CA GLU A 65 18.09 7.70 14.09
C GLU A 65 16.75 8.05 14.73
N TYR A 66 15.68 7.45 14.21
CA TYR A 66 14.30 7.67 14.62
C TYR A 66 13.65 6.35 15.01
N ARG A 67 12.83 6.35 16.07
CA ARG A 67 12.13 5.16 16.53
C ARG A 67 10.78 5.50 17.16
N ARG A 68 9.71 4.84 16.74
CA ARG A 68 8.45 4.80 17.50
C ARG A 68 8.48 3.66 18.52
N SER A 69 8.11 3.97 19.75
CA SER A 69 8.07 3.00 20.87
C SER A 69 7.18 3.56 21.99
N PRO A 70 6.57 2.71 22.83
CA PRO A 70 5.91 3.19 24.03
C PRO A 70 6.86 4.02 24.88
N ALA A 71 6.35 5.07 25.51
CA ALA A 71 7.13 5.88 26.43
C ALA A 71 6.95 5.38 27.87
N LEU A 72 8.07 5.23 28.58
CA LEU A 72 8.06 4.82 29.99
C LEU A 72 8.57 5.97 30.85
N ILE A 73 7.94 6.15 32.01
CA ILE A 73 8.60 6.85 33.11
C ILE A 73 9.45 5.82 33.84
N CYS A 74 10.77 5.99 33.78
CA CYS A 74 11.70 5.19 34.57
C CYS A 74 11.79 5.77 36.00
N GLY A 75 11.63 4.93 37.03
CA GLY A 75 11.76 5.33 38.44
C GLY A 75 12.63 4.34 39.21
N ILE A 76 13.59 4.86 39.99
CA ILE A 76 14.44 4.03 40.87
C ILE A 76 13.73 3.64 42.17
N ASP A 77 12.67 4.38 42.55
CA ASP A 77 11.79 4.17 43.71
C ASP A 77 10.33 4.46 43.32
N ASN A 78 9.38 4.38 44.28
CA ASN A 78 7.98 4.80 44.06
C ASN A 78 7.82 6.32 43.86
N GLU A 79 8.93 7.08 43.93
CA GLU A 79 8.99 8.49 43.54
C GLU A 79 9.37 8.61 42.06
N LEU A 80 8.45 9.18 41.28
CA LEU A 80 8.65 9.48 39.87
C LEU A 80 9.67 10.62 39.73
N ARG A 81 10.96 10.28 39.66
CA ARG A 81 12.04 11.25 39.39
C ARG A 81 12.35 11.23 37.90
N THR A 82 12.03 12.35 37.25
CA THR A 82 11.80 12.59 35.81
C THR A 82 12.92 12.24 34.81
N LEU A 83 12.55 11.58 33.71
CA LEU A 83 12.44 12.08 32.32
C LEU A 83 11.73 10.99 31.50
N LEU A 84 10.95 11.36 30.49
CA LEU A 84 10.30 10.37 29.63
C LEU A 84 11.37 9.75 28.73
N ARG A 85 11.62 8.44 28.85
CA ARG A 85 12.68 7.76 28.10
C ARG A 85 12.12 6.67 27.21
N LEU A 86 12.93 6.33 26.19
CA LEU A 86 12.70 5.15 25.39
C LEU A 86 12.82 3.89 26.27
N VAL A 87 11.95 2.89 26.07
CA VAL A 87 11.89 1.64 26.87
C VAL A 87 13.26 1.01 27.11
N VAL A 88 14.13 1.02 26.09
CA VAL A 88 15.45 0.38 26.16
C VAL A 88 16.46 1.10 27.07
N ASP A 89 16.17 2.34 27.46
CA ASP A 89 17.03 3.13 28.36
C ASP A 89 16.56 3.09 29.82
N CYS A 90 15.44 2.43 30.12
CA CYS A 90 15.01 2.22 31.50
C CYS A 90 15.75 1.03 32.12
N THR A 91 16.73 1.32 32.97
CA THR A 91 17.44 0.32 33.79
C THR A 91 16.85 0.15 35.20
N ALA A 92 15.80 0.90 35.51
CA ALA A 92 15.24 0.99 36.86
C ALA A 92 14.26 -0.16 37.17
N PRO A 93 14.13 -0.57 38.44
CA PRO A 93 13.26 -1.68 38.85
C PRO A 93 11.77 -1.36 38.74
N VAL A 94 11.38 -0.07 38.72
CA VAL A 94 10.00 0.38 38.57
C VAL A 94 9.86 1.17 37.27
N ASN A 95 9.15 0.60 36.31
CA ASN A 95 8.83 1.26 35.05
C ASN A 95 7.31 1.38 34.91
N ARG A 96 6.80 2.60 34.70
CA ARG A 96 5.39 2.80 34.39
C ARG A 96 5.23 3.15 32.91
N VAL A 97 4.46 2.32 32.21
CA VAL A 97 3.99 2.64 30.87
C VAL A 97 3.12 3.88 30.98
N LEU A 98 3.53 4.98 30.34
CA LEU A 98 2.56 6.01 30.06
C LEU A 98 1.61 5.44 29.04
N SER A 99 0.31 5.43 29.39
CA SER A 99 -0.72 5.11 28.43
C SER A 99 -0.50 5.92 27.16
N ALA A 100 -0.76 5.30 26.00
CA ALA A 100 -0.77 5.98 24.71
C ALA A 100 -1.41 7.37 24.87
N ALA A 101 -0.79 8.38 24.25
CA ALA A 101 -1.19 9.77 24.41
C ALA A 101 -2.72 9.90 24.31
N ARG A 102 -3.32 10.68 25.22
CA ARG A 102 -4.75 11.01 25.12
C ARG A 102 -4.90 12.00 23.99
N CYS A 103 -5.10 11.48 22.79
CA CYS A 103 -5.26 12.31 21.61
C CYS A 103 -6.63 12.99 21.61
N ALA A 104 -6.74 14.09 20.88
CA ALA A 104 -8.00 14.79 20.72
C ALA A 104 -9.02 13.88 20.00
N PRO A 105 -10.32 14.14 20.15
CA PRO A 105 -11.33 13.44 19.36
C PRO A 105 -11.02 13.53 17.86
N GLY A 106 -10.99 12.39 17.17
CA GLY A 106 -10.67 12.31 15.74
C GLY A 106 -9.18 12.14 15.40
N GLU A 107 -8.30 12.11 16.40
CA GLU A 107 -6.90 11.76 16.23
C GLU A 107 -6.65 10.28 16.55
N ILE A 108 -5.64 9.71 15.89
CA ILE A 108 -5.18 8.34 16.15
C ILE A 108 -3.96 8.40 17.07
N ALA A 109 -4.02 7.62 18.14
CA ALA A 109 -2.90 7.42 19.04
C ALA A 109 -1.91 6.42 18.45
N LEU A 110 -0.68 6.87 18.26
CA LEU A 110 0.51 6.13 17.91
C LEU A 110 1.48 6.09 19.08
N ASP A 111 2.44 5.17 19.00
CA ASP A 111 3.60 5.24 19.86
C ASP A 111 4.39 6.54 19.61
N PRO A 112 4.89 7.21 20.67
CA PRO A 112 5.67 8.42 20.52
C PRO A 112 6.93 8.20 19.67
N LEU A 113 7.34 9.23 18.94
CA LEU A 113 8.54 9.23 18.12
C LEU A 113 9.71 9.78 18.93
N PHE A 114 10.77 8.98 18.98
CA PHE A 114 12.05 9.35 19.56
C PHE A 114 13.08 9.56 18.46
N ARG A 115 14.00 10.50 18.67
CA ARG A 115 15.16 10.76 17.82
C ARG A 115 16.42 10.73 18.67
N ARG A 116 17.52 10.22 18.11
CA ARG A 116 18.87 10.43 18.62
C ARG A 116 19.81 10.80 17.48
N THR A 117 20.87 11.52 17.80
CA THR A 117 21.85 11.99 16.82
C THR A 117 23.23 11.47 17.18
N GLN A 118 24.11 11.28 16.20
CA GLN A 118 25.52 11.04 16.48
C GLN A 118 26.17 12.33 16.97
N ASP A 119 27.00 12.22 17.99
CA ASP A 119 27.84 13.31 18.47
C ASP A 119 28.83 13.68 17.35
N PRO A 120 28.77 14.90 16.79
CA PRO A 120 29.63 15.30 15.67
C PRO A 120 31.11 15.34 16.08
N SER A 121 31.41 15.42 17.38
CA SER A 121 32.77 15.40 17.89
C SER A 121 33.33 13.99 18.10
N THR A 122 32.47 12.96 18.15
CA THR A 122 32.86 11.58 18.45
C THR A 122 32.12 10.59 17.54
N PRO A 123 32.67 10.25 16.35
CA PRO A 123 32.04 9.32 15.43
C PRO A 123 31.66 7.99 16.09
N GLY A 124 30.41 7.56 15.90
CA GLY A 124 29.87 6.33 16.49
C GLY A 124 29.30 6.47 17.90
N ARG A 125 29.50 7.62 18.57
CA ARG A 125 28.82 7.92 19.84
C ARG A 125 27.45 8.54 19.57
N TRP A 126 26.41 7.94 20.12
CA TRP A 126 25.04 8.42 20.00
C TRP A 126 24.61 9.23 21.23
N THR A 127 23.77 10.24 21.03
CA THR A 127 23.04 10.90 22.12
C THR A 127 22.01 9.93 22.73
N ASN A 128 21.45 10.34 23.87
CA ASN A 128 20.24 9.70 24.39
C ASN A 128 19.08 9.90 23.40
N TRP A 129 18.05 9.09 23.56
CA TRP A 129 16.80 9.26 22.83
C TRP A 129 16.01 10.43 23.38
N ASP A 130 15.74 11.42 22.52
CA ASP A 130 14.87 12.55 22.79
C ASP A 130 13.49 12.28 22.19
N MET A 131 12.42 12.48 22.95
CA MET A 131 11.07 12.44 22.41
C MET A 131 10.81 13.70 21.60
N ILE A 132 10.43 13.54 20.35
CA ILE A 132 10.14 14.66 19.44
C ILE A 132 8.66 14.75 19.05
N ASP A 133 7.90 13.67 19.21
CA ASP A 133 6.45 13.64 18.99
C ASP A 133 5.80 12.68 20.01
N SER A 134 4.76 13.14 20.70
CA SER A 134 4.03 12.38 21.72
C SER A 134 3.11 11.30 21.15
N GLY A 135 2.93 11.25 19.82
CA GLY A 135 2.26 10.16 19.11
C GLY A 135 0.79 10.43 18.75
N CYS A 136 0.31 11.67 18.70
CA CYS A 136 -1.04 11.95 18.21
C CYS A 136 -0.97 12.44 16.77
N VAL A 137 -1.70 11.76 15.89
CA VAL A 137 -1.77 12.13 14.47
C VAL A 137 -3.22 12.37 14.05
N SER A 138 -3.45 13.49 13.37
CA SER A 138 -4.75 13.81 12.79
C SER A 138 -4.94 13.13 11.43
N GLN A 139 -6.19 12.98 11.01
CA GLN A 139 -6.53 12.45 9.69
C GLN A 139 -5.88 13.27 8.55
N GLU A 140 -5.72 14.58 8.72
CA GLU A 140 -5.06 15.45 7.74
C GLU A 140 -3.57 15.12 7.60
N GLN A 141 -2.86 14.92 8.73
CA GLN A 141 -1.45 14.52 8.72
C GLN A 141 -1.26 13.15 8.07
N ILE A 142 -2.18 12.22 8.31
CA ILE A 142 -2.17 10.90 7.67
C ILE A 142 -2.39 11.05 6.16
N SER A 143 -3.38 11.85 5.75
CA SER A 143 -3.71 12.05 4.33
C SER A 143 -2.53 12.68 3.57
N ALA A 144 -1.89 13.71 4.14
CA ALA A 144 -0.71 14.33 3.57
C ALA A 144 0.47 13.35 3.46
N ALA A 145 0.71 12.54 4.50
CA ALA A 145 1.78 11.54 4.48
C ALA A 145 1.49 10.41 3.48
N VAL A 146 0.22 10.01 3.31
CA VAL A 146 -0.19 9.03 2.29
C VAL A 146 -0.01 9.60 0.89
N ALA A 147 -0.35 10.87 0.66
CA ALA A 147 -0.13 11.56 -0.61
C ALA A 147 1.34 11.58 -1.01
N GLU A 148 2.25 11.92 -0.08
CA GLU A 148 3.69 11.85 -0.34
C GLU A 148 4.16 10.42 -0.61
N ALA A 149 3.71 9.46 0.20
CA ALA A 149 4.09 8.06 0.04
C ALA A 149 3.63 7.52 -1.33
N PHE A 150 2.40 7.83 -1.75
CA PHE A 150 1.81 7.34 -3.00
C PHE A 150 2.63 7.70 -4.22
N GLN A 151 3.20 8.92 -4.27
CA GLN A 151 4.07 9.36 -5.37
C GLN A 151 5.35 8.52 -5.54
N ARG A 152 5.76 7.81 -4.47
CA ARG A 152 6.99 7.02 -4.43
C ARG A 152 6.75 5.51 -4.42
N LEU A 153 5.48 5.08 -4.38
CA LEU A 153 5.17 3.66 -4.34
C LEU A 153 5.56 2.98 -5.65
N PRO A 154 6.04 1.72 -5.59
CA PRO A 154 6.43 0.97 -6.76
C PRO A 154 5.18 0.43 -7.48
N LEU A 155 4.47 1.32 -8.19
CA LEU A 155 3.40 0.93 -9.10
C LEU A 155 3.98 0.22 -10.32
N SER A 156 3.35 -0.88 -10.72
CA SER A 156 3.66 -1.53 -11.99
C SER A 156 3.17 -0.63 -13.13
N PRO A 157 4.01 -0.27 -14.12
CA PRO A 157 3.55 0.49 -15.27
C PRO A 157 2.48 -0.25 -16.07
N SER A 158 1.53 0.48 -16.65
CA SER A 158 0.56 -0.13 -17.57
C SER A 158 1.27 -0.77 -18.76
N HIS A 159 0.94 -2.02 -19.08
CA HIS A 159 1.55 -2.77 -20.17
C HIS A 159 1.08 -2.24 -21.52
N LEU A 160 1.96 -1.51 -22.21
CA LEU A 160 1.73 -0.97 -23.55
C LEU A 160 1.86 -2.05 -24.63
N SER A 161 0.83 -2.19 -25.45
CA SER A 161 0.79 -3.09 -26.61
C SER A 161 0.54 -2.31 -27.90
N VAL A 162 1.12 -2.80 -29.01
CA VAL A 162 1.05 -2.15 -30.33
C VAL A 162 0.64 -3.17 -31.39
N GLN A 163 -0.19 -2.74 -32.34
CA GLN A 163 -0.56 -3.51 -33.51
C GLN A 163 -0.22 -2.72 -34.80
N PRO A 164 0.32 -3.39 -35.84
CA PRO A 164 0.56 -4.83 -35.92
C PRO A 164 1.69 -5.34 -34.99
N PRO A 165 1.62 -6.59 -34.47
CA PRO A 165 2.64 -7.15 -33.58
C PRO A 165 3.95 -7.51 -34.30
N SER A 166 4.00 -7.35 -35.63
CA SER A 166 5.15 -7.67 -36.47
C SER A 166 6.34 -6.72 -36.32
N GLY A 167 6.20 -5.64 -35.53
CA GLY A 167 7.26 -4.65 -35.33
C GLY A 167 7.44 -3.70 -36.52
N TRP A 168 6.49 -3.66 -37.44
CA TRP A 168 6.49 -2.72 -38.57
C TRP A 168 5.08 -2.30 -38.97
N THR A 169 5.01 -1.13 -39.62
CA THR A 169 3.78 -0.55 -40.17
C THR A 169 4.09 0.19 -41.48
N LEU A 170 3.07 0.69 -42.16
CA LEU A 170 3.24 1.51 -43.37
C LEU A 170 2.99 2.99 -43.07
N VAL A 171 3.64 3.85 -43.84
CA VAL A 171 3.26 5.27 -43.94
C VAL A 171 1.76 5.35 -44.29
N ASN A 172 1.04 6.24 -43.61
CA ASN A 172 -0.42 6.46 -43.71
C ASN A 172 -1.31 5.28 -43.28
N ALA A 173 -0.75 4.18 -42.76
CA ALA A 173 -1.52 3.10 -42.14
C ALA A 173 -1.68 3.31 -40.63
N ASP A 174 -2.79 2.84 -40.08
CA ASP A 174 -3.04 2.91 -38.64
C ASP A 174 -2.10 1.98 -37.88
N THR A 175 -1.37 2.57 -36.94
CA THR A 175 -0.64 1.84 -35.90
C THR A 175 -1.43 1.98 -34.62
N VAL A 176 -2.05 0.88 -34.20
CA VAL A 176 -2.94 0.84 -33.03
C VAL A 176 -2.11 0.68 -31.76
N ALA A 177 -2.42 1.46 -30.72
CA ALA A 177 -1.81 1.33 -29.40
C ALA A 177 -2.89 1.12 -28.34
N PHE A 178 -2.62 0.28 -27.34
CA PHE A 178 -3.52 0.08 -26.21
C PHE A 178 -2.73 -0.39 -25.00
N ALA A 179 -3.32 -0.26 -23.82
CA ALA A 179 -2.71 -0.64 -22.55
C ALA A 179 -3.65 -1.50 -21.70
N ASP A 180 -3.11 -2.06 -20.63
CA ASP A 180 -3.95 -2.51 -19.52
C ASP A 180 -4.31 -1.34 -18.59
N ASP A 181 -5.39 -1.53 -17.85
CA ASP A 181 -5.91 -0.56 -16.88
C ASP A 181 -6.10 -1.19 -15.50
N ALA A 182 -5.33 -2.26 -15.22
CA ALA A 182 -5.46 -3.03 -14.00
C ALA A 182 -5.20 -2.16 -12.76
N GLU A 183 -6.19 -2.17 -11.85
CA GLU A 183 -6.06 -1.57 -10.54
C GLU A 183 -5.02 -2.31 -9.68
N GLN A 184 -4.28 -1.56 -8.87
CA GLN A 184 -3.25 -2.09 -7.99
C GLN A 184 -3.57 -1.79 -6.53
N THR A 185 -3.49 -2.82 -5.68
CA THR A 185 -3.66 -2.67 -4.22
C THR A 185 -2.32 -2.88 -3.53
N LEU A 186 -1.87 -1.86 -2.79
CA LEU A 186 -0.57 -1.81 -2.13
C LEU A 186 -0.76 -1.65 -0.62
N PRO A 187 -0.51 -2.71 0.18
CA PRO A 187 -0.34 -2.56 1.61
C PRO A 187 0.97 -1.81 1.88
N THR A 188 0.90 -0.74 2.65
CA THR A 188 2.03 0.11 3.01
C THR A 188 1.96 0.48 4.49
N THR A 189 2.99 1.16 4.98
CA THR A 189 3.02 1.74 6.32
C THR A 189 3.37 3.22 6.22
N VAL A 190 2.47 4.07 6.68
CA VAL A 190 2.61 5.53 6.65
C VAL A 190 2.53 6.05 8.08
N LEU A 191 3.53 6.82 8.51
CA LEU A 191 3.68 7.30 9.89
C LEU A 191 3.70 6.19 10.97
N GLY A 192 3.85 4.92 10.58
CA GLY A 192 3.74 3.76 11.48
C GLY A 192 2.36 3.10 11.50
N LEU A 193 1.38 3.65 10.77
CA LEU A 193 0.06 3.06 10.56
C LEU A 193 0.07 2.14 9.35
N ALA A 194 -0.55 0.97 9.49
CA ALA A 194 -0.85 0.11 8.35
C ALA A 194 -1.90 0.79 7.48
N VAL A 195 -1.58 1.04 6.22
CA VAL A 195 -2.47 1.67 5.24
C VAL A 195 -2.54 0.77 4.02
N THR A 196 -3.72 0.60 3.44
CA THR A 196 -3.88 -0.04 2.13
C THR A 196 -4.23 1.05 1.13
N ILE A 197 -3.47 1.15 0.05
CA ILE A 197 -3.71 2.09 -1.06
C ILE A 197 -4.20 1.30 -2.26
N ARG A 198 -5.26 1.79 -2.90
CA ARG A 198 -5.87 1.24 -4.11
C ARG A 198 -5.71 2.26 -5.22
N ALA A 199 -4.85 1.97 -6.19
CA ALA A 199 -4.47 2.86 -7.28
C ALA A 199 -5.14 2.44 -8.59
N VAL A 200 -5.77 3.40 -9.26
CA VAL A 200 -6.49 3.22 -10.52
C VAL A 200 -5.91 4.16 -11.58
N PRO A 201 -5.64 3.68 -12.82
CA PRO A 201 -5.26 4.55 -13.94
C PRO A 201 -6.35 5.58 -14.21
N ALA A 202 -5.97 6.86 -14.30
CA ALA A 202 -6.90 7.95 -14.56
C ALA A 202 -6.71 8.55 -15.95
N THR A 203 -5.46 8.71 -16.39
CA THR A 203 -5.15 9.25 -17.71
C THR A 203 -3.96 8.54 -18.35
N PHE A 204 -4.01 8.45 -19.67
CA PHE A 204 -3.02 7.81 -20.52
C PHE A 204 -2.49 8.85 -21.52
N THR A 205 -1.19 9.16 -21.43
CA THR A 205 -0.52 10.09 -22.35
C THR A 205 0.40 9.30 -23.27
N TRP A 206 0.06 9.26 -24.55
CA TRP A 206 0.72 8.49 -25.60
C TRP A 206 1.65 9.39 -26.40
N THR A 207 2.89 8.94 -26.62
CA THR A 207 3.84 9.58 -27.53
C THR A 207 4.29 8.59 -28.59
N PHE A 208 4.24 8.97 -29.87
CA PHE A 208 4.51 8.06 -30.99
C PHE A 208 5.93 8.11 -31.54
N GLY A 209 6.81 8.96 -30.98
CA GLY A 209 8.24 8.97 -31.30
C GLY A 209 8.61 9.57 -32.66
N ASP A 210 7.69 10.25 -33.35
CA ASP A 210 7.91 10.96 -34.62
C ASP A 210 7.86 12.50 -34.49
N GLY A 211 7.77 13.02 -33.27
CA GLY A 211 7.65 14.45 -32.99
C GLY A 211 6.22 15.00 -33.07
N SER A 212 5.21 14.16 -33.33
CA SER A 212 3.80 14.53 -33.18
C SER A 212 3.47 14.91 -31.73
N ALA A 213 2.43 15.73 -31.56
CA ALA A 213 1.95 16.09 -30.24
C ALA A 213 1.44 14.83 -29.48
N PRO A 214 1.67 14.74 -28.16
CA PRO A 214 1.13 13.64 -27.37
C PRO A 214 -0.41 13.58 -27.45
N LEU A 215 -0.95 12.36 -27.48
CA LEU A 215 -2.37 12.12 -27.34
C LEU A 215 -2.68 11.83 -25.86
N VAL A 216 -3.71 12.45 -25.29
CA VAL A 216 -4.13 12.22 -23.89
C VAL A 216 -5.54 11.66 -23.88
N THR A 217 -5.74 10.53 -23.20
CA THR A 217 -7.04 9.84 -23.08
C THR A 217 -7.34 9.43 -21.64
N THR A 218 -8.62 9.18 -21.35
CA THR A 218 -9.09 8.59 -20.08
C THR A 218 -9.29 7.07 -20.18
N GLU A 219 -9.31 6.54 -21.39
CA GLU A 219 -9.46 5.11 -21.67
C GLU A 219 -8.12 4.54 -22.17
N PRO A 220 -7.81 3.26 -21.87
CA PRO A 220 -6.53 2.63 -22.20
C PRO A 220 -6.39 2.25 -23.67
N GLY A 221 -7.39 2.51 -24.51
CA GLY A 221 -7.43 2.01 -25.88
C GLY A 221 -8.02 0.61 -25.99
N ARG A 222 -8.21 0.14 -27.22
CA ARG A 222 -8.71 -1.20 -27.54
C ARG A 222 -7.91 -1.77 -28.71
N PRO A 223 -7.75 -3.10 -28.79
CA PRO A 223 -7.14 -3.74 -29.95
C PRO A 223 -8.06 -3.61 -31.18
N TRP A 224 -7.46 -3.77 -32.36
CA TRP A 224 -8.20 -3.94 -33.62
C TRP A 224 -9.17 -5.14 -33.54
N PRO A 225 -10.38 -5.08 -34.16
CA PRO A 225 -10.89 -4.02 -35.04
C PRO A 225 -11.51 -2.83 -34.32
N ASP A 226 -11.97 -2.98 -33.08
CA ASP A 226 -12.70 -1.96 -32.32
C ASP A 226 -11.78 -0.96 -31.60
N HIS A 227 -10.63 -0.69 -32.21
CA HIS A 227 -9.60 0.17 -31.65
C HIS A 227 -10.08 1.62 -31.51
N THR A 228 -9.64 2.29 -30.44
CA THR A 228 -9.97 3.69 -30.16
C THR A 228 -8.76 4.61 -30.22
N ILE A 229 -7.54 4.05 -30.25
CA ILE A 229 -6.28 4.78 -30.31
C ILE A 229 -5.47 4.25 -31.49
N ALA A 230 -5.18 5.12 -32.45
CA ALA A 230 -4.32 4.83 -33.58
C ALA A 230 -3.51 6.07 -33.97
N HIS A 231 -2.33 5.83 -34.54
CA HIS A 231 -1.48 6.87 -35.11
C HIS A 231 -1.08 6.50 -36.53
N ARG A 232 -1.11 7.50 -37.42
CA ARG A 232 -0.66 7.38 -38.81
C ARG A 232 0.65 8.15 -38.97
N TYR A 233 1.73 7.41 -39.21
CA TYR A 233 3.02 8.01 -39.52
C TYR A 233 3.05 8.55 -40.95
N THR A 234 3.67 9.72 -41.15
CA THR A 234 3.79 10.38 -42.46
C THR A 234 5.15 10.21 -43.12
N ALA A 235 6.11 9.63 -42.41
CA ALA A 235 7.48 9.43 -42.88
C ALA A 235 8.04 8.09 -42.38
N GLU A 236 8.91 7.49 -43.20
CA GLU A 236 9.62 6.25 -42.87
C GLU A 236 10.56 6.40 -41.66
N GLY A 237 10.92 5.26 -41.07
CA GLY A 237 11.94 5.14 -40.05
C GLY A 237 11.47 4.41 -38.80
N THR A 238 12.40 4.20 -37.87
CA THR A 238 12.12 3.51 -36.61
C THR A 238 11.53 4.49 -35.59
N ARG A 239 10.48 4.06 -34.89
CA ARG A 239 9.72 4.86 -33.92
C ARG A 239 9.52 4.05 -32.64
N THR A 240 9.52 4.73 -31.50
CA THR A 240 9.22 4.12 -30.20
C THR A 240 7.96 4.78 -29.66
N ILE A 241 6.92 3.97 -29.47
CA ILE A 241 5.70 4.41 -28.80
C ILE A 241 5.95 4.29 -27.29
N SER A 242 5.64 5.36 -26.55
CA SER A 242 5.72 5.39 -25.10
C SER A 242 4.39 5.84 -24.50
N LEU A 243 4.11 5.34 -23.31
CA LEU A 243 2.92 5.61 -22.54
C LEU A 243 3.32 6.13 -21.17
N THR A 244 2.74 7.26 -20.79
CA THR A 244 2.77 7.78 -19.42
C THR A 244 1.38 7.63 -18.82
N THR A 245 1.24 6.79 -17.80
CA THR A 245 -0.02 6.60 -17.05
C THR A 245 0.00 7.45 -15.79
N THR A 246 -1.03 8.26 -15.60
CA THR A 246 -1.27 8.98 -14.34
C THR A 246 -2.28 8.19 -13.52
N TRP A 247 -1.94 7.96 -12.25
CA TRP A 247 -2.73 7.16 -11.32
C TRP A 247 -3.36 8.04 -10.26
N THR A 248 -4.62 7.76 -9.96
CA THR A 248 -5.31 8.27 -8.76
C THR A 248 -5.46 7.14 -7.78
N ALA A 249 -5.71 7.45 -6.50
CA ALA A 249 -5.86 6.40 -5.50
C ALA A 249 -6.85 6.76 -4.40
N THR A 250 -7.30 5.71 -3.72
CA THR A 250 -7.98 5.78 -2.43
C THR A 250 -7.19 4.98 -1.40
N PHE A 251 -7.29 5.32 -0.12
CA PHE A 251 -6.63 4.61 0.96
C PHE A 251 -7.57 4.30 2.12
N GLN A 252 -7.27 3.23 2.86
CA GLN A 252 -7.93 2.86 4.11
C GLN A 252 -6.86 2.61 5.19
N ILE A 253 -7.20 2.88 6.45
CA ILE A 253 -6.30 2.73 7.60
C ILE A 253 -6.69 1.47 8.37
N GLY A 254 -5.72 0.59 8.66
CA GLY A 254 -5.91 -0.55 9.56
C GLY A 254 -6.99 -1.55 9.14
N GLY A 255 -7.35 -1.61 7.85
CA GLY A 255 -8.45 -2.44 7.36
C GLY A 255 -9.84 -1.91 7.70
N SER A 256 -9.96 -0.63 8.09
CA SER A 256 -11.24 0.07 8.19
C SER A 256 -12.03 -0.06 6.88
N PRO A 257 -13.36 -0.20 6.92
CA PRO A 257 -14.19 -0.18 5.70
C PRO A 257 -14.23 1.21 5.03
N GLU A 258 -13.74 2.25 5.69
CA GLU A 258 -13.73 3.61 5.16
C GLU A 258 -12.53 3.85 4.23
N TRP A 259 -12.84 4.19 2.98
CA TRP A 259 -11.86 4.61 1.98
C TRP A 259 -11.88 6.13 1.83
N SER A 260 -10.72 6.75 1.90
CA SER A 260 -10.50 8.17 1.67
C SER A 260 -9.72 8.39 0.37
N PRO A 261 -9.97 9.47 -0.38
CA PRO A 261 -9.15 9.79 -1.55
C PRO A 261 -7.71 10.11 -1.13
N VAL A 262 -6.75 9.72 -1.97
CA VAL A 262 -5.36 10.18 -1.86
C VAL A 262 -5.25 11.49 -2.63
N ASP A 263 -4.77 12.55 -1.98
CA ASP A 263 -4.50 13.81 -2.64
C ASP A 263 -3.29 13.68 -3.59
N GLY A 264 -3.45 14.16 -4.82
CA GLY A 264 -2.41 14.08 -5.85
C GLY A 264 -2.43 12.77 -6.66
N THR A 265 -1.36 12.55 -7.42
CA THR A 265 -1.26 11.47 -8.40
C THR A 265 0.13 10.85 -8.42
N ALA A 266 0.22 9.59 -8.83
CA ALA A 266 1.48 8.92 -9.16
C ALA A 266 1.60 8.73 -10.67
N ILE A 267 2.82 8.57 -11.18
CA ILE A 267 3.08 8.42 -12.63
C ILE A 267 3.93 7.18 -12.87
N THR A 268 3.58 6.42 -13.90
CA THR A 268 4.41 5.33 -14.43
C THR A 268 4.61 5.50 -15.93
N THR A 269 5.73 5.01 -16.45
CA THR A 269 6.02 5.02 -17.88
C THR A 269 6.30 3.63 -18.40
N SER A 270 5.78 3.30 -19.59
CA SER A 270 6.12 2.10 -20.35
C SER A 270 6.43 2.46 -21.80
N ALA A 271 7.19 1.62 -22.48
CA ALA A 271 7.55 1.79 -23.89
C ALA A 271 7.41 0.47 -24.62
N ALA A 272 6.88 0.53 -25.83
CA ALA A 272 6.79 -0.63 -26.71
C ALA A 272 8.15 -0.92 -27.35
N PRO A 273 8.39 -2.15 -27.83
CA PRO A 273 9.47 -2.41 -28.77
C PRO A 273 9.41 -1.46 -29.98
N PRO A 274 10.56 -1.09 -30.57
CA PRO A 274 10.57 -0.18 -31.72
C PRO A 274 9.75 -0.71 -32.90
N VAL A 275 9.00 0.17 -33.56
CA VAL A 275 8.23 -0.09 -34.77
C VAL A 275 8.93 0.54 -35.96
N THR A 276 9.12 -0.22 -37.03
CA THR A 276 9.69 0.31 -38.28
C THR A 276 8.58 0.72 -39.25
N VAL A 277 8.56 1.99 -39.66
CA VAL A 277 7.62 2.52 -40.64
C VAL A 277 8.24 2.43 -42.03
N TYR A 278 7.56 1.74 -42.95
CA TYR A 278 7.96 1.61 -44.36
C TYR A 278 7.03 2.36 -45.31
N GLU A 279 7.54 2.78 -46.45
CA GLU A 279 6.76 3.27 -47.59
C GLU A 279 6.49 2.13 -48.58
N ALA A 280 5.22 1.85 -48.85
CA ALA A 280 4.85 0.92 -49.91
C ALA A 280 4.85 1.64 -51.27
N ARG A 281 5.54 1.06 -52.27
CA ARG A 281 5.57 1.57 -53.65
C ARG A 281 4.82 0.62 -54.57
N SER A 282 3.83 1.12 -55.30
CA SER A 282 3.08 0.34 -56.28
C SER A 282 3.89 0.11 -57.56
N ARG A 283 3.90 -1.12 -58.07
CA ARG A 283 4.40 -1.45 -59.41
C ARG A 283 3.35 -2.27 -60.16
N LEU A 284 3.10 -1.94 -61.42
CA LEU A 284 2.27 -2.76 -62.31
C LEU A 284 3.06 -3.98 -62.77
N VAL A 285 2.47 -5.17 -62.62
CA VAL A 285 3.02 -6.44 -63.11
C VAL A 285 2.06 -6.98 -64.16
N SER A 286 2.56 -7.24 -65.38
CA SER A 286 1.79 -7.93 -66.40
C SER A 286 1.76 -9.43 -66.09
N GLU A 287 0.57 -10.01 -66.05
CA GLU A 287 0.39 -11.46 -65.94
C GLU A 287 0.79 -12.09 -67.29
N SER A 288 1.82 -12.93 -67.29
CA SER A 288 2.19 -13.70 -68.49
C SER A 288 1.20 -14.86 -68.64
N ALA A 289 0.30 -14.76 -69.61
CA ALA A 289 -0.51 -15.91 -70.04
C ALA A 289 0.44 -16.99 -70.59
N GLY A 290 0.48 -18.13 -69.91
CA GLY A 290 1.13 -19.36 -70.38
C GLY A 290 0.23 -20.15 -71.32
#